data_AF-A0A6A4DIE7-F1
#
_entry.id   AF-A0A6A4DIE7-F1
#
_cell.length_a   1.000
_cell.length_b   1.000
_cell.length_c   1.000
_cell.angle_alpha   90.00
_cell.angle_beta   90.00
_cell.angle_gamma   90.00
#
_symmetry.space_group_name_H-M   'P 1'
#
loop_
_entity.id
_entity.type
_entity.pdbx_description
1 polymer ?
#
loop_
_entity_poly.entity_id
_entity_poly.type
_entity_poly.pdbx_seq_one_letter_code
_entity_poly.pdbx_strand_id
1 'polypeptide(L)'
;MKKTYEEIESRLGNNGDAANLTPEWFIPWYELLLDKGNHLGAGSFGSVCRAKWLDSDVVVKQVMLPGSDRNPEGANSFDSLFEPIDQSPLDPQTAAKRSEAQTMFRREADIWFGFSHPHVVRLFGACHIGRPFFVCEYATHGTLDRYLRKHPNELWTKFREAALGVQYLHARGVVHGDLKGNNIVIGSDLKAKVTDFGLSSLADSDDSSPISGALHWVAPECLVDKNGENARPKTTFESDVYSLGMCIVEALRVVEAVKTGKPSYGCLPWCALENVVVKYHVRSGKIPPRPECEDGQWGLIQRMCAAKPEERIKISTVVDELERLANDTNTQANDVTDRMHSANQESVALVTAEARKLLAEWRSNTEQHNVSLVMLYDSLRDRIKSVDELIAEGDHEAACWSAFHSLVVEARASTANLKSTGRGLISLTQATMRCYALCRRLDKLSDVALVCRARRCGTSEDDAKLAIHDKNNKA
;
A
#
# COMPACT_ATOMS: atom_id res chain seq x y z
N MET A 1 26.57 6.47 0.29
CA MET A 1 26.05 7.86 0.28
C MET A 1 26.74 8.74 -0.74
N LYS A 2 27.98 9.20 -0.52
CA LYS A 2 28.68 10.11 -1.46
C LYS A 2 28.76 9.55 -2.88
N LYS A 3 29.16 8.28 -3.04
CA LYS A 3 29.25 7.60 -4.34
C LYS A 3 27.92 7.50 -5.08
N THR A 4 26.82 7.23 -4.37
CA THR A 4 25.46 7.15 -4.95
C THR A 4 24.94 8.55 -5.32
N TYR A 5 25.26 9.56 -4.52
CA TYR A 5 24.95 10.96 -4.83
C TYR A 5 25.71 11.43 -6.07
N GLU A 6 27.02 11.16 -6.13
CA GLU A 6 27.87 11.41 -7.31
C GLU A 6 27.37 10.65 -8.54
N GLU A 7 26.82 9.44 -8.37
CA GLU A 7 26.25 8.64 -9.46
C GLU A 7 24.91 9.20 -9.97
N ILE A 8 24.05 9.71 -9.07
CA ILE A 8 22.81 10.43 -9.43
C ILE A 8 23.14 11.77 -10.09
N GLU A 9 24.06 12.53 -9.53
CA GLU A 9 24.52 13.84 -10.01
C GLU A 9 25.20 13.74 -11.38
N SER A 10 26.05 12.72 -11.59
CA SER A 10 26.68 12.41 -12.88
C SER A 10 25.67 12.01 -13.96
N ARG A 11 24.61 11.27 -13.60
CA ARG A 11 23.54 10.89 -14.54
C ARG A 11 22.58 12.04 -14.85
N LEU A 12 22.34 12.95 -13.91
CA LEU A 12 21.55 14.17 -14.11
C LEU A 12 22.31 15.23 -14.94
N GLY A 13 23.64 15.27 -14.85
CA GLY A 13 24.50 16.22 -15.57
C GLY A 13 24.64 15.94 -17.08
N ASN A 14 24.32 14.73 -17.54
CA ASN A 14 24.25 14.39 -18.95
C ASN A 14 22.79 14.52 -19.42
N ASN A 15 22.50 15.47 -20.32
CA ASN A 15 21.16 15.83 -20.86
C ASN A 15 20.35 14.65 -21.47
N GLY A 16 19.93 13.69 -20.65
CA GLY A 16 19.09 12.55 -21.02
C GLY A 16 18.21 12.14 -19.85
N ASP A 17 17.02 12.77 -19.79
CA ASP A 17 15.86 12.39 -19.00
C ASP A 17 16.01 12.33 -17.46
N ALA A 18 16.07 13.50 -16.82
CA ALA A 18 15.85 13.62 -15.37
C ALA A 18 14.55 12.92 -14.90
N ALA A 19 13.51 12.89 -15.75
CA ALA A 19 12.24 12.19 -15.49
C ALA A 19 12.41 10.66 -15.34
N ASN A 20 13.39 10.05 -16.00
CA ASN A 20 13.68 8.60 -15.87
C ASN A 20 14.43 8.27 -14.57
N LEU A 21 15.14 9.24 -13.99
CA LEU A 21 15.90 9.09 -12.75
C LEU A 21 15.06 9.40 -11.52
N THR A 22 14.10 10.32 -11.62
CA THR A 22 13.17 10.67 -10.54
C THR A 22 11.72 10.68 -11.06
N PRO A 23 11.12 9.49 -11.29
CA PRO A 23 9.69 9.37 -11.55
C PRO A 23 8.84 10.00 -10.44
N GLU A 24 7.57 10.33 -10.69
CA GLU A 24 6.68 10.92 -9.67
C GLU A 24 6.53 10.07 -8.41
N TRP A 25 6.60 8.75 -8.56
CA TRP A 25 6.56 7.80 -7.45
C TRP A 25 7.88 7.65 -6.71
N PHE A 26 8.97 8.31 -7.14
CA PHE A 26 10.29 8.08 -6.57
C PHE A 26 10.38 8.53 -5.11
N ILE A 27 10.62 7.57 -4.21
CA ILE A 27 10.96 7.83 -2.81
C ILE A 27 12.40 7.39 -2.58
N PRO A 28 13.33 8.31 -2.28
CA PRO A 28 14.70 7.93 -2.01
C PRO A 28 14.80 7.19 -0.67
N TRP A 29 15.66 6.18 -0.62
CA TRP A 29 15.84 5.31 0.55
C TRP A 29 16.17 6.04 1.85
N TYR A 30 16.84 7.20 1.78
CA TYR A 30 17.21 7.98 2.96
C TYR A 30 16.03 8.72 3.61
N GLU A 31 14.86 8.77 2.96
CA GLU A 31 13.63 9.28 3.58
C GLU A 31 12.94 8.25 4.49
N LEU A 32 13.36 6.98 4.42
CA LEU A 32 12.79 5.90 5.23
C LEU A 32 13.55 5.78 6.56
N LEU A 33 12.83 6.00 7.64
CA LEU A 33 13.26 5.67 8.99
C LEU A 33 12.83 4.24 9.28
N LEU A 34 13.69 3.31 8.91
CA LEU A 34 13.41 1.90 9.09
C LEU A 34 13.41 1.53 10.58
N ASP A 35 12.52 0.62 10.99
CA ASP A 35 12.48 0.10 12.37
C ASP A 35 13.18 -1.27 12.43
N LYS A 36 14.38 -1.32 13.05
CA LYS A 36 15.30 -2.48 13.05
C LYS A 36 14.70 -3.79 13.59
N GLY A 37 13.57 -3.74 14.30
CA GLY A 37 12.90 -4.91 14.87
C GLY A 37 11.65 -5.39 14.12
N ASN A 38 11.18 -4.68 13.09
CA ASN A 38 9.86 -4.94 12.50
C ASN A 38 9.93 -5.59 11.11
N HIS A 39 10.63 -6.71 11.01
CA HIS A 39 10.47 -7.60 9.86
C HIS A 39 9.05 -8.20 9.90
N LEU A 40 8.26 -7.96 8.84
CA LEU A 40 6.88 -8.43 8.74
C LEU A 40 6.80 -9.79 8.04
N GLY A 41 7.77 -10.11 7.18
CA GLY A 41 7.88 -11.41 6.53
C GLY A 41 8.84 -11.38 5.33
N ALA A 42 9.14 -12.57 4.81
CA ALA A 42 9.87 -12.76 3.57
C ALA A 42 9.08 -13.72 2.67
N GLY A 43 9.14 -13.51 1.36
CA GLY A 43 8.42 -14.28 0.35
C GLY A 43 9.22 -14.40 -0.95
N SER A 44 8.58 -14.96 -1.98
CA SER A 44 9.17 -15.14 -3.32
C SER A 44 9.60 -13.83 -3.98
N PHE A 45 9.02 -12.71 -3.56
CA PHE A 45 9.33 -11.36 -4.03
C PHE A 45 10.51 -10.70 -3.28
N GLY A 46 10.85 -11.18 -2.08
CA GLY A 46 11.90 -10.61 -1.23
C GLY A 46 11.44 -10.39 0.21
N SER A 47 11.86 -9.28 0.83
CA SER A 47 11.60 -9.01 2.24
C SER A 47 10.59 -7.87 2.43
N VAL A 48 9.80 -7.96 3.49
CA VAL A 48 8.78 -6.96 3.87
C VAL A 48 9.06 -6.49 5.28
N CYS A 49 9.22 -5.18 5.46
CA CYS A 49 9.46 -4.59 6.77
C CYS A 49 8.56 -3.37 7.01
N ARG A 50 8.30 -3.08 8.27
CA ARG A 50 7.68 -1.82 8.68
C ARG A 50 8.75 -0.74 8.76
N ALA A 51 8.42 0.44 8.27
CA ALA A 51 9.26 1.62 8.38
C ALA A 51 8.40 2.84 8.72
N LYS A 52 9.05 3.97 8.95
CA LYS A 52 8.42 5.28 8.99
C LYS A 52 8.84 6.10 7.78
N TRP A 53 7.86 6.72 7.14
CA TRP A 53 8.07 7.73 6.11
C TRP A 53 7.23 8.94 6.47
N LEU A 54 7.87 10.11 6.63
CA LEU A 54 7.21 11.35 7.08
C LEU A 54 6.41 11.15 8.38
N ASP A 55 7.02 10.48 9.36
CA ASP A 55 6.43 10.09 10.66
C ASP A 55 5.20 9.18 10.60
N SER A 56 4.82 8.71 9.42
CA SER A 56 3.73 7.75 9.22
C SER A 56 4.27 6.34 9.09
N ASP A 57 3.57 5.36 9.66
CA ASP A 57 3.89 3.95 9.48
C ASP A 57 3.63 3.52 8.03
N VAL A 58 4.63 2.89 7.42
CA VAL A 58 4.58 2.37 6.06
C VAL A 58 5.14 0.95 6.02
N VAL A 59 4.83 0.25 4.94
CA VAL A 59 5.45 -1.03 4.60
C VAL A 59 6.45 -0.81 3.48
N VAL A 60 7.65 -1.34 3.64
CA VAL A 60 8.67 -1.38 2.62
C VAL A 60 8.78 -2.82 2.12
N LYS A 61 8.54 -3.02 0.82
CA LYS A 61 8.65 -4.31 0.14
C LYS A 61 9.89 -4.28 -0.74
N GLN A 62 10.96 -4.92 -0.30
CA GLN A 62 12.23 -4.98 -1.01
C GLN A 62 12.22 -6.12 -2.02
N VAL A 63 12.60 -5.82 -3.26
CA VAL A 63 12.66 -6.77 -4.35
C VAL A 63 14.06 -7.38 -4.46
N MET A 64 14.12 -8.71 -4.49
CA MET A 64 15.37 -9.43 -4.73
C MET A 64 15.68 -9.45 -6.23
N LEU A 65 16.87 -9.01 -6.62
CA LEU A 65 17.29 -9.00 -8.03
C LEU A 65 18.09 -10.27 -8.37
N PRO A 66 17.99 -10.78 -9.61
CA PRO A 66 18.86 -11.85 -10.06
C PRO A 66 20.35 -11.51 -9.84
N GLY A 67 21.06 -12.45 -9.22
CA GLY A 67 22.49 -12.32 -8.91
C GLY A 67 22.84 -11.42 -7.72
N SER A 68 21.89 -10.99 -6.89
CA SER A 68 22.21 -10.34 -5.59
C SER A 68 22.39 -11.40 -4.49
N ASP A 69 23.57 -11.38 -3.86
CA ASP A 69 24.09 -12.16 -2.71
C ASP A 69 23.81 -13.68 -2.63
N ARG A 70 24.90 -14.45 -2.66
CA ARG A 70 24.97 -15.92 -2.43
C ARG A 70 24.77 -16.34 -0.97
N ASN A 71 24.30 -15.46 -0.08
CA ASN A 71 24.19 -15.76 1.35
C ASN A 71 22.74 -15.53 1.86
N PRO A 72 21.89 -16.58 1.88
CA PRO A 72 20.50 -16.48 2.33
C PRO A 72 20.35 -15.98 3.77
N GLU A 73 21.37 -16.17 4.60
CA GLU A 73 21.33 -15.79 6.02
C GLU A 73 21.72 -14.31 6.27
N GLY A 74 22.44 -13.67 5.33
CA GLY A 74 22.85 -12.27 5.41
C GLY A 74 22.00 -11.32 4.56
N ALA A 75 21.38 -11.81 3.49
CA ALA A 75 20.47 -11.04 2.63
C ALA A 75 19.16 -10.62 3.34
N ASN A 76 18.85 -11.27 4.48
CA ASN A 76 17.76 -10.91 5.37
C ASN A 76 18.13 -9.80 6.37
N SER A 77 19.37 -9.27 6.30
CA SER A 77 19.81 -8.15 7.12
C SER A 77 19.34 -6.81 6.56
N PHE A 78 18.69 -6.06 7.44
CA PHE A 78 18.13 -4.73 7.30
C PHE A 78 19.11 -3.65 6.77
N ASP A 79 20.42 -3.85 6.93
CA ASP A 79 21.43 -2.92 6.43
C ASP A 79 21.62 -3.01 4.90
N SER A 80 21.06 -4.04 4.25
CA SER A 80 21.21 -4.30 2.80
C SER A 80 20.53 -3.26 1.89
N LEU A 81 19.51 -2.52 2.37
CA LEU A 81 18.92 -1.39 1.63
C LEU A 81 19.94 -0.27 1.36
N PHE A 82 20.99 -0.19 2.20
CA PHE A 82 22.04 0.82 2.14
C PHE A 82 23.31 0.33 1.44
N GLU A 83 23.41 -0.98 1.17
CA GLU A 83 24.57 -1.57 0.54
C GLU A 83 24.56 -1.36 -0.98
N PRO A 84 25.68 -0.93 -1.57
CA PRO A 84 25.82 -0.91 -3.02
C PRO A 84 25.52 -2.30 -3.59
N ILE A 85 24.76 -2.39 -4.68
CA ILE A 85 24.62 -3.64 -5.43
C ILE A 85 26.03 -4.10 -5.82
N ASP A 86 26.36 -5.38 -5.59
CA ASP A 86 27.62 -5.95 -6.08
C ASP A 86 27.72 -5.73 -7.60
N GLN A 87 28.71 -4.92 -7.99
CA GLN A 87 29.04 -4.56 -9.37
C GLN A 87 30.03 -5.55 -9.99
N SER A 88 30.31 -6.67 -9.31
CA SER A 88 31.10 -7.76 -9.86
C SER A 88 30.53 -8.18 -11.22
N PRO A 89 31.39 -8.53 -12.20
CA PRO A 89 30.92 -8.92 -13.53
C PRO A 89 29.93 -10.08 -13.43
N LEU A 90 28.67 -9.81 -13.78
CA LEU A 90 27.67 -10.85 -13.95
C LEU A 90 27.88 -11.56 -15.28
N ASP A 91 27.55 -12.85 -15.33
CA ASP A 91 27.40 -13.52 -16.60
C ASP A 91 26.27 -12.85 -17.44
N PRO A 92 26.34 -12.90 -18.78
CA PRO A 92 25.37 -12.23 -19.64
C PRO A 92 23.91 -12.61 -19.37
N GLN A 93 23.65 -13.85 -18.93
CA GLN A 93 22.29 -14.34 -18.68
C GLN A 93 21.72 -13.75 -17.39
N THR A 94 22.50 -13.70 -16.31
CA THR A 94 22.10 -13.06 -15.06
C THR A 94 21.93 -11.55 -15.22
N ALA A 95 22.80 -10.90 -16.01
CA ALA A 95 22.67 -9.47 -16.32
C ALA A 95 21.37 -9.17 -17.08
N ALA A 96 21.00 -9.99 -18.07
CA ALA A 96 19.74 -9.85 -18.81
C ALA A 96 18.53 -10.02 -17.88
N LYS A 97 18.51 -11.07 -17.05
CA LYS A 97 17.44 -11.31 -16.06
C LYS A 97 17.30 -10.14 -15.07
N ARG A 98 18.41 -9.57 -14.61
CA ARG A 98 18.40 -8.39 -13.72
C ARG A 98 17.80 -7.17 -14.41
N SER A 99 18.16 -6.91 -15.66
CA SER A 99 17.60 -5.79 -16.44
C SER A 99 16.10 -5.96 -16.68
N GLU A 100 15.65 -7.19 -16.94
CA GLU A 100 14.23 -7.52 -17.10
C GLU A 100 13.47 -7.27 -15.79
N ALA A 101 13.97 -7.77 -14.66
CA ALA A 101 13.38 -7.53 -13.33
C ALA A 101 13.28 -6.05 -12.98
N GLN A 102 14.30 -5.24 -13.29
CA GLN A 102 14.26 -3.79 -13.09
C GLN A 102 13.22 -3.09 -13.99
N THR A 103 13.03 -3.58 -15.21
CA THR A 103 12.04 -3.05 -16.15
C THR A 103 10.62 -3.37 -15.66
N MET A 104 10.40 -4.62 -15.22
CA MET A 104 9.14 -5.04 -14.62
C MET A 104 8.84 -4.24 -13.34
N PHE A 105 9.84 -3.98 -12.51
CA PHE A 105 9.67 -3.23 -11.27
C PHE A 105 9.16 -1.81 -11.53
N ARG A 106 9.78 -1.12 -12.49
CA ARG A 106 9.35 0.23 -12.88
C ARG A 106 7.93 0.21 -13.42
N ARG A 107 7.62 -0.72 -14.33
CA ARG A 107 6.28 -0.86 -14.90
C ARG A 107 5.23 -1.09 -13.81
N GLU A 108 5.52 -1.92 -12.82
CA GLU A 108 4.61 -2.16 -11.71
C GLU A 108 4.45 -0.93 -10.82
N ALA A 109 5.54 -0.20 -10.54
CA ALA A 109 5.47 1.07 -9.82
C ALA A 109 4.58 2.10 -10.55
N ASP A 110 4.74 2.23 -11.87
CA ASP A 110 3.92 3.14 -12.69
C ASP A 110 2.43 2.78 -12.64
N ILE A 111 2.10 1.49 -12.76
CA ILE A 111 0.70 1.02 -12.72
C ILE A 111 0.12 1.20 -11.31
N TRP A 112 0.82 0.75 -10.29
CA TRP A 112 0.33 0.76 -8.91
C TRP A 112 0.24 2.19 -8.35
N PHE A 113 1.16 3.09 -8.69
CA PHE A 113 1.11 4.48 -8.23
C PHE A 113 -0.16 5.20 -8.70
N GLY A 114 -0.65 4.87 -9.89
CA GLY A 114 -1.91 5.40 -10.43
C GLY A 114 -3.18 4.87 -9.73
N PHE A 115 -3.07 3.90 -8.82
CA PHE A 115 -4.23 3.30 -8.17
C PHE A 115 -4.60 3.99 -6.88
N SER A 116 -5.89 4.35 -6.76
CA SER A 116 -6.46 4.94 -5.56
C SER A 116 -7.87 4.39 -5.35
N HIS A 117 -7.99 3.39 -4.50
CA HIS A 117 -9.26 2.75 -4.15
C HIS A 117 -9.27 2.34 -2.68
N PRO A 118 -10.40 2.45 -1.94
CA PRO A 118 -10.46 2.08 -0.53
C PRO A 118 -10.12 0.62 -0.22
N HIS A 119 -10.28 -0.27 -1.21
CA HIS A 119 -10.09 -1.72 -1.08
C HIS A 119 -8.88 -2.27 -1.84
N VAL A 120 -7.95 -1.39 -2.23
CA VAL A 120 -6.65 -1.75 -2.82
C VAL A 120 -5.58 -1.04 -2.01
N VAL A 121 -4.55 -1.77 -1.58
CA VAL A 121 -3.45 -1.17 -0.81
C VAL A 121 -2.79 -0.06 -1.62
N ARG A 122 -2.67 1.13 -1.01
CA ARG A 122 -2.11 2.30 -1.68
C ARG A 122 -0.59 2.22 -1.76
N LEU A 123 -0.03 2.46 -2.94
CA LEU A 123 1.39 2.77 -3.10
C LEU A 123 1.63 4.25 -2.77
N PHE A 124 2.60 4.53 -1.91
CA PHE A 124 3.06 5.89 -1.66
C PHE A 124 4.21 6.26 -2.59
N GLY A 125 5.04 5.29 -2.94
CA GLY A 125 6.10 5.43 -3.92
C GLY A 125 7.02 4.23 -3.94
N ALA A 126 8.15 4.34 -4.63
CA ALA A 126 9.12 3.28 -4.80
C ALA A 126 10.53 3.83 -5.05
N CYS A 127 11.55 3.02 -4.85
CA CYS A 127 12.93 3.33 -5.23
C CYS A 127 13.41 2.28 -6.21
N HIS A 128 13.93 2.72 -7.35
CA HIS A 128 14.55 1.83 -8.35
C HIS A 128 16.08 1.92 -8.36
N ILE A 129 16.66 2.83 -7.57
CA ILE A 129 18.11 3.06 -7.47
C ILE A 129 18.66 2.18 -6.35
N GLY A 130 19.73 1.42 -6.64
CA GLY A 130 20.23 0.42 -5.71
C GLY A 130 19.31 -0.80 -5.66
N ARG A 131 19.08 -1.36 -4.46
CA ARG A 131 18.13 -2.46 -4.28
C ARG A 131 16.70 -1.92 -4.41
N PRO A 132 15.91 -2.36 -5.40
CA PRO A 132 14.58 -1.79 -5.61
C PRO A 132 13.62 -2.13 -4.46
N PHE A 133 12.75 -1.19 -4.11
CA PHE A 133 11.70 -1.42 -3.11
C PHE A 133 10.46 -0.56 -3.35
N PHE A 134 9.31 -1.05 -2.90
CA PHE A 134 8.05 -0.31 -2.84
C PHE A 134 7.80 0.22 -1.42
N VAL A 135 7.15 1.37 -1.32
CA VAL A 135 6.68 1.97 -0.07
C VAL A 135 5.16 2.09 -0.14
N CYS A 136 4.43 1.32 0.66
CA CYS A 136 2.97 1.26 0.61
C CYS A 136 2.32 1.40 1.99
N GLU A 137 0.99 1.52 1.98
CA GLU A 137 0.15 1.59 3.18
C GLU A 137 0.42 0.41 4.13
N TYR A 138 0.53 0.72 5.43
CA TYR A 138 0.60 -0.28 6.49
C TYR A 138 -0.80 -0.70 6.95
N ALA A 139 -1.13 -1.96 6.70
CA ALA A 139 -2.36 -2.58 7.19
C ALA A 139 -2.21 -2.95 8.68
N THR A 140 -2.61 -2.04 9.56
CA THR A 140 -2.40 -2.12 11.02
C THR A 140 -3.06 -3.33 11.68
N HIS A 141 -4.08 -3.91 11.05
CA HIS A 141 -4.79 -5.08 11.58
C HIS A 141 -4.36 -6.40 10.95
N GLY A 142 -3.32 -6.37 10.09
CA GLY A 142 -2.71 -7.56 9.50
C GLY A 142 -3.58 -8.23 8.44
N THR A 143 -3.35 -9.53 8.24
CA THR A 143 -4.06 -10.35 7.25
C THR A 143 -5.50 -10.65 7.66
N LEU A 144 -6.37 -10.90 6.67
CA LEU A 144 -7.78 -11.16 6.89
C LEU A 144 -8.02 -12.37 7.80
N ASP A 145 -7.27 -13.46 7.64
CA ASP A 145 -7.41 -14.65 8.49
C ASP A 145 -7.17 -14.30 9.98
N ARG A 146 -6.14 -13.49 10.26
CA ARG A 146 -5.80 -13.06 11.62
C ARG A 146 -6.86 -12.14 12.20
N TYR A 147 -7.44 -11.29 11.37
CA TYR A 147 -8.54 -10.42 11.76
C TYR A 147 -9.80 -11.22 12.09
N LEU A 148 -10.22 -12.14 11.22
CA LEU A 148 -11.43 -12.94 11.39
C LEU A 148 -11.38 -13.90 12.58
N ARG A 149 -10.19 -14.27 13.07
CA ARG A 149 -10.06 -14.97 14.37
C ARG A 149 -10.67 -14.20 15.54
N LYS A 150 -10.65 -12.87 15.47
CA LYS A 150 -11.18 -11.97 16.50
C LYS A 150 -12.56 -11.42 16.13
N HIS A 151 -12.83 -11.28 14.83
CA HIS A 151 -14.04 -10.68 14.28
C HIS A 151 -14.77 -11.64 13.32
N PRO A 152 -15.17 -12.85 13.77
CA PRO A 152 -15.72 -13.88 12.88
C PRO A 152 -17.02 -13.46 12.19
N ASN A 153 -17.78 -12.53 12.78
CA ASN A 153 -19.05 -12.05 12.25
C ASN A 153 -18.88 -11.06 11.08
N GLU A 154 -17.67 -10.56 10.83
CA GLU A 154 -17.41 -9.59 9.76
C GLU A 154 -17.02 -10.24 8.43
N LEU A 155 -17.01 -11.58 8.35
CA LEU A 155 -16.54 -12.34 7.18
C LEU A 155 -17.12 -11.82 5.86
N TRP A 156 -18.44 -11.75 5.74
CA TRP A 156 -19.10 -11.37 4.49
C TRP A 156 -18.84 -9.92 4.12
N THR A 157 -18.84 -9.02 5.10
CA THR A 157 -18.48 -7.61 4.91
C THR A 157 -17.06 -7.48 4.36
N LYS A 158 -16.07 -8.17 4.95
CA LYS A 158 -14.68 -8.10 4.48
C LYS A 158 -14.48 -8.73 3.11
N PHE A 159 -15.22 -9.78 2.76
CA PHE A 159 -15.15 -10.34 1.40
C PHE A 159 -15.81 -9.45 0.36
N ARG A 160 -16.92 -8.77 0.68
CA ARG A 160 -17.50 -7.74 -0.19
C ARG A 160 -16.47 -6.65 -0.48
N GLU A 161 -15.80 -6.15 0.56
CA GLU A 161 -14.73 -5.16 0.44
C GLU A 161 -13.57 -5.66 -0.43
N ALA A 162 -13.06 -6.88 -0.19
CA ALA A 162 -12.03 -7.47 -1.02
C ALA A 162 -12.47 -7.63 -2.49
N ALA A 163 -13.72 -8.07 -2.73
CA ALA A 163 -14.29 -8.21 -4.07
C ALA A 163 -14.38 -6.87 -4.82
N LEU A 164 -14.72 -5.77 -4.12
CA LEU A 164 -14.66 -4.41 -4.68
C LEU A 164 -13.23 -4.04 -5.09
N GLY A 165 -12.22 -4.44 -4.30
CA GLY A 165 -10.81 -4.28 -4.65
C GLY A 165 -10.43 -5.03 -5.93
N VAL A 166 -10.81 -6.31 -6.04
CA VAL A 166 -10.58 -7.12 -7.23
C VAL A 166 -11.31 -6.56 -8.45
N GLN A 167 -12.57 -6.16 -8.30
CA GLN A 167 -13.36 -5.53 -9.36
C GLN A 167 -12.68 -4.25 -9.89
N TYR A 168 -12.16 -3.42 -8.98
CA TYR A 168 -11.42 -2.21 -9.34
C TYR A 168 -10.18 -2.51 -10.18
N LEU A 169 -9.42 -3.56 -9.84
CA LEU A 169 -8.26 -4.02 -10.60
C LEU A 169 -8.67 -4.51 -12.00
N HIS A 170 -9.71 -5.36 -12.08
CA HIS A 170 -10.22 -5.89 -13.34
C HIS A 170 -10.71 -4.79 -14.29
N ALA A 171 -11.41 -3.78 -13.75
CA ALA A 171 -11.86 -2.62 -14.52
C ALA A 171 -10.71 -1.80 -15.14
N ARG A 172 -9.48 -1.95 -14.62
CA ARG A 172 -8.25 -1.31 -15.12
C ARG A 172 -7.36 -2.25 -15.93
N GLY A 173 -7.86 -3.43 -16.29
CA GLY A 173 -7.12 -4.40 -17.08
C GLY A 173 -6.05 -5.16 -16.29
N VAL A 174 -6.06 -5.10 -14.96
CA VAL A 174 -5.06 -5.76 -14.11
C VAL A 174 -5.62 -7.05 -13.53
N VAL A 175 -4.97 -8.16 -13.86
CA VAL A 175 -5.16 -9.46 -13.21
C VAL A 175 -4.29 -9.48 -11.95
N HIS A 176 -4.84 -9.90 -10.81
CA HIS A 176 -4.05 -10.04 -9.59
C HIS A 176 -3.05 -11.19 -9.71
N GLY A 177 -3.54 -12.39 -10.07
CA GLY A 177 -2.72 -13.56 -10.41
C GLY A 177 -2.03 -14.30 -9.26
N ASP A 178 -2.15 -13.84 -8.01
CA ASP A 178 -1.64 -14.51 -6.80
C ASP A 178 -2.58 -14.22 -5.61
N LEU A 179 -3.89 -14.18 -5.85
CA LEU A 179 -4.84 -13.90 -4.78
C LEU A 179 -4.91 -15.09 -3.81
N LYS A 180 -4.67 -14.83 -2.52
CA LYS A 180 -4.70 -15.79 -1.41
C LYS A 180 -5.05 -15.07 -0.11
N GLY A 181 -5.39 -15.80 0.95
CA GLY A 181 -5.84 -15.20 2.22
C GLY A 181 -4.87 -14.15 2.79
N ASN A 182 -3.57 -14.39 2.70
CA ASN A 182 -2.54 -13.47 3.19
C ASN A 182 -2.36 -12.20 2.33
N ASN A 183 -2.90 -12.19 1.11
CA ASN A 183 -2.88 -11.05 0.21
C ASN A 183 -4.16 -10.19 0.33
N ILE A 184 -5.02 -10.49 1.31
CA ILE A 184 -6.11 -9.63 1.76
C ILE A 184 -5.78 -9.17 3.18
N VAL A 185 -5.64 -7.85 3.35
CA VAL A 185 -5.20 -7.23 4.60
C VAL A 185 -6.22 -6.22 5.11
N ILE A 186 -6.22 -5.94 6.41
CA ILE A 186 -7.14 -4.98 7.03
C ILE A 186 -6.39 -3.70 7.39
N GLY A 187 -6.80 -2.61 6.73
CA GLY A 187 -6.26 -1.26 6.92
C GLY A 187 -6.65 -0.65 8.27
N SER A 188 -6.04 0.49 8.61
CA SER A 188 -6.38 1.25 9.83
C SER A 188 -7.80 1.83 9.83
N ASP A 189 -8.42 1.92 8.65
CA ASP A 189 -9.82 2.26 8.43
C ASP A 189 -10.77 1.06 8.64
N LEU A 190 -10.25 -0.07 9.14
CA LEU A 190 -10.95 -1.35 9.30
C LEU A 190 -11.49 -1.94 8.00
N LYS A 191 -11.04 -1.47 6.82
CA LYS A 191 -11.48 -2.00 5.53
C LYS A 191 -10.54 -3.10 5.05
N ALA A 192 -11.11 -4.14 4.43
CA ALA A 192 -10.32 -5.11 3.69
C ALA A 192 -9.75 -4.49 2.42
N LYS A 193 -8.48 -4.76 2.16
CA LYS A 193 -7.70 -4.26 1.03
C LYS A 193 -6.92 -5.39 0.39
N VAL A 194 -6.97 -5.45 -0.93
CA VAL A 194 -6.19 -6.38 -1.74
C VAL A 194 -4.77 -5.83 -1.90
N THR A 195 -3.75 -6.68 -1.75
CA THR A 195 -2.33 -6.33 -1.86
C THR A 195 -1.59 -7.36 -2.71
N ASP A 196 -0.33 -7.08 -3.03
CA ASP A 196 0.55 -8.00 -3.79
C ASP A 196 0.03 -8.40 -5.18
N PHE A 197 -0.78 -7.55 -5.81
CA PHE A 197 -1.17 -7.70 -7.21
C PHE A 197 -0.02 -7.31 -8.14
N GLY A 198 0.07 -7.98 -9.29
CA GLY A 198 1.12 -7.71 -10.29
C GLY A 198 2.49 -8.29 -9.96
N LEU A 199 2.85 -8.41 -8.67
CA LEU A 199 4.18 -8.85 -8.20
C LEU A 199 4.57 -10.29 -8.60
N SER A 200 3.63 -11.10 -9.09
CA SER A 200 3.94 -12.45 -9.59
C SER A 200 4.85 -12.43 -10.81
N SER A 201 4.87 -11.33 -11.57
CA SER A 201 5.76 -11.17 -12.72
C SER A 201 7.22 -10.89 -12.33
N LEU A 202 7.46 -10.31 -11.15
CA LEU A 202 8.79 -10.00 -10.63
C LEU A 202 9.53 -11.19 -10.00
N ALA A 203 8.80 -12.22 -9.57
CA ALA A 203 9.35 -13.36 -8.83
C ALA A 203 10.02 -14.44 -9.71
N ASP A 204 10.20 -14.16 -11.02
CA ASP A 204 10.71 -15.09 -12.05
C ASP A 204 12.24 -15.36 -11.95
N SER A 205 12.73 -15.72 -10.75
CA SER A 205 14.01 -16.39 -10.59
C SER A 205 13.82 -17.91 -10.69
N ASP A 206 14.38 -18.49 -11.75
CA ASP A 206 14.29 -19.87 -12.28
C ASP A 206 14.45 -21.07 -11.30
N ASP A 207 14.57 -20.87 -9.99
CA ASP A 207 15.02 -21.95 -9.07
C ASP A 207 14.20 -22.13 -7.79
N SER A 208 12.96 -21.63 -7.76
CA SER A 208 11.99 -22.09 -6.76
C SER A 208 10.66 -22.39 -7.44
N SER A 209 10.14 -23.59 -7.20
CA SER A 209 8.84 -24.00 -7.73
C SER A 209 7.76 -22.96 -7.36
N PRO A 210 7.14 -22.24 -8.32
CA PRO A 210 6.25 -21.11 -7.99
C PRO A 210 4.94 -21.55 -7.31
N ILE A 211 4.74 -22.85 -7.13
CA ILE A 211 3.44 -23.46 -6.84
C ILE A 211 3.38 -24.05 -5.43
N SER A 212 4.48 -24.18 -4.69
CA SER A 212 4.43 -24.96 -3.43
C SER A 212 3.59 -24.33 -2.32
N GLY A 213 3.43 -22.99 -2.31
CA GLY A 213 2.67 -22.28 -1.28
C GLY A 213 1.26 -21.88 -1.68
N ALA A 214 1.03 -21.49 -2.93
CA ALA A 214 -0.25 -20.92 -3.38
C ALA A 214 -1.22 -21.96 -3.99
N LEU A 215 -0.82 -23.24 -4.10
CA LEU A 215 -1.60 -24.25 -4.81
C LEU A 215 -3.06 -24.40 -4.34
N HIS A 216 -3.34 -24.08 -3.08
CA HIS A 216 -4.68 -24.16 -2.52
C HIS A 216 -5.67 -23.13 -3.08
N TRP A 217 -5.19 -22.05 -3.71
CA TRP A 217 -6.01 -20.98 -4.28
C TRP A 217 -5.95 -20.92 -5.82
N VAL A 218 -5.06 -21.68 -6.45
CA VAL A 218 -4.80 -21.60 -7.89
C VAL A 218 -5.90 -22.31 -8.69
N ALA A 219 -6.39 -21.63 -9.74
CA ALA A 219 -7.41 -22.17 -10.64
C ALA A 219 -6.89 -23.33 -11.50
N PRO A 220 -7.74 -24.28 -11.94
CA PRO A 220 -7.33 -25.47 -12.69
C PRO A 220 -6.51 -25.19 -13.95
N GLU A 221 -6.90 -24.19 -14.73
CA GLU A 221 -6.25 -23.77 -15.98
C GLU A 221 -4.86 -23.16 -15.74
N CYS A 222 -4.58 -22.70 -14.52
CA CYS A 222 -3.26 -22.18 -14.13
C CYS A 222 -2.31 -23.31 -13.68
N LEU A 223 -2.79 -24.56 -13.56
CA LEU A 223 -1.97 -25.72 -13.21
C LEU A 223 -1.49 -26.45 -14.47
N VAL A 224 -0.59 -25.84 -15.25
CA VAL A 224 0.00 -26.48 -16.46
C VAL A 224 1.23 -27.32 -16.09
N ASP A 225 1.39 -28.51 -16.68
CA ASP A 225 2.63 -29.30 -16.56
C ASP A 225 3.70 -28.78 -17.53
N LYS A 226 4.95 -28.66 -17.07
CA LYS A 226 6.11 -28.16 -17.84
C LYS A 226 6.54 -29.08 -19.02
N ASN A 227 5.68 -29.95 -19.53
CA ASN A 227 6.04 -30.96 -20.55
C ASN A 227 5.76 -30.52 -22.00
N GLY A 228 5.38 -29.26 -22.24
CA GLY A 228 5.26 -28.70 -23.57
C GLY A 228 5.64 -27.22 -23.56
N GLU A 229 6.66 -26.87 -24.37
CA GLU A 229 7.07 -25.53 -24.81
C GLU A 229 6.62 -24.35 -23.94
N ASN A 230 7.47 -23.85 -23.02
CA ASN A 230 7.47 -22.47 -22.49
C ASN A 230 6.11 -21.78 -22.22
N ALA A 231 5.03 -22.53 -21.99
CA ALA A 231 3.68 -22.00 -21.91
C ALA A 231 3.41 -21.60 -20.46
N ARG A 232 3.61 -20.31 -20.19
CA ARG A 232 3.32 -19.68 -18.90
C ARG A 232 1.88 -20.00 -18.49
N PRO A 233 1.62 -20.36 -17.21
CA PRO A 233 0.26 -20.32 -16.67
C PRO A 233 -0.32 -18.93 -16.91
N LYS A 234 -1.35 -18.84 -17.75
CA LYS A 234 -1.98 -17.55 -18.06
C LYS A 234 -3.02 -17.29 -16.98
N THR A 235 -2.67 -16.47 -15.99
CA THR A 235 -3.64 -15.92 -15.06
C THR A 235 -4.61 -15.01 -15.82
N THR A 236 -5.88 -15.05 -15.44
CA THR A 236 -6.96 -14.26 -16.04
C THR A 236 -7.86 -13.67 -14.95
N PHE A 237 -8.79 -12.78 -15.33
CA PHE A 237 -9.78 -12.24 -14.38
C PHE A 237 -10.64 -13.36 -13.76
N GLU A 238 -10.98 -14.37 -14.55
CA GLU A 238 -11.72 -15.54 -14.10
C GLU A 238 -10.89 -16.40 -13.12
N SER A 239 -9.57 -16.45 -13.28
CA SER A 239 -8.69 -17.11 -12.31
C SER A 239 -8.65 -16.38 -10.96
N ASP A 240 -8.70 -15.04 -10.95
CA ASP A 240 -8.80 -14.27 -9.71
C ASP A 240 -10.14 -14.53 -8.98
N VAL A 241 -11.24 -14.67 -9.73
CA VAL A 241 -12.55 -15.02 -9.16
C VAL A 241 -12.51 -16.39 -8.47
N TYR A 242 -11.86 -17.38 -9.10
CA TYR A 242 -11.65 -18.70 -8.48
C TYR A 242 -10.84 -18.57 -7.19
N SER A 243 -9.71 -17.86 -7.24
CA SER A 243 -8.84 -17.66 -6.08
C SER A 243 -9.54 -16.92 -4.94
N LEU A 244 -10.38 -15.93 -5.25
CA LEU A 244 -11.21 -15.24 -4.25
C LEU A 244 -12.20 -16.22 -3.59
N GLY A 245 -12.79 -17.13 -4.36
CA GLY A 245 -13.64 -18.19 -3.83
C GLY A 245 -12.89 -19.12 -2.86
N MET A 246 -11.63 -19.46 -3.17
CA MET A 246 -10.78 -20.23 -2.27
C MET A 246 -10.41 -19.45 -0.99
N CYS A 247 -10.20 -18.14 -1.07
CA CYS A 247 -10.04 -17.29 0.12
C CYS A 247 -11.28 -17.32 1.02
N ILE A 248 -12.49 -17.34 0.44
CA ILE A 248 -13.74 -17.47 1.22
C ILE A 248 -13.78 -18.83 1.94
N VAL A 249 -13.41 -19.92 1.26
CA VAL A 249 -13.35 -21.27 1.88
C VAL A 249 -12.36 -21.29 3.06
N GLU A 250 -11.17 -20.74 2.88
CA GLU A 250 -10.17 -20.60 3.94
C GLU A 250 -10.73 -19.84 5.15
N ALA A 251 -11.33 -18.68 4.92
CA ALA A 251 -11.88 -17.85 5.98
C ALA A 251 -13.06 -18.50 6.71
N LEU A 252 -13.94 -19.21 6.00
CA LEU A 252 -15.03 -19.98 6.63
C LEU A 252 -14.47 -21.06 7.57
N ARG A 253 -13.38 -21.74 7.18
CA ARG A 253 -12.70 -22.71 8.06
C ARG A 253 -12.08 -22.04 9.28
N VAL A 254 -11.49 -20.86 9.12
CA VAL A 254 -10.97 -20.07 10.26
C VAL A 254 -12.10 -19.74 11.24
N VAL A 255 -13.23 -19.25 10.72
CA VAL A 255 -14.40 -18.90 11.55
C VAL A 255 -15.01 -20.13 12.23
N GLU A 256 -15.14 -21.25 11.52
CA GLU A 256 -15.59 -22.54 12.08
C GLU A 256 -14.67 -23.00 13.23
N ALA A 257 -13.35 -22.96 13.02
CA ALA A 257 -12.38 -23.34 14.04
C ALA A 257 -12.49 -22.47 15.29
N VAL A 258 -12.67 -21.16 15.12
CA VAL A 258 -12.87 -20.21 16.22
C VAL A 258 -14.15 -20.52 16.99
N LYS A 259 -15.27 -20.74 16.30
CA LYS A 259 -16.57 -21.05 16.92
C LYS A 259 -16.56 -22.38 17.68
N THR A 260 -15.81 -23.36 17.18
CA THR A 260 -15.73 -24.70 17.76
C THR A 260 -14.59 -24.87 18.77
N GLY A 261 -13.80 -23.81 19.05
CA GLY A 261 -12.67 -23.85 19.96
C GLY A 261 -11.48 -24.69 19.47
N LYS A 262 -11.43 -25.00 18.16
CA LYS A 262 -10.32 -25.73 17.53
C LYS A 262 -9.17 -24.77 17.18
N PRO A 263 -7.96 -25.30 16.94
CA PRO A 263 -6.86 -24.53 16.37
C PRO A 263 -7.28 -23.83 15.07
N SER A 264 -7.17 -22.49 15.03
CA SER A 264 -7.56 -21.65 13.89
C SER A 264 -6.36 -21.20 13.04
N TYR A 265 -5.22 -21.85 13.19
CA TYR A 265 -4.02 -21.65 12.38
C TYR A 265 -3.90 -22.75 11.31
N GLY A 266 -3.44 -22.39 10.11
CA GLY A 266 -3.25 -23.34 9.02
C GLY A 266 -4.55 -23.87 8.39
N CYS A 267 -5.64 -23.11 8.44
CA CYS A 267 -6.96 -23.49 7.92
C CYS A 267 -7.05 -23.38 6.37
N LEU A 268 -6.23 -24.15 5.65
CA LEU A 268 -6.16 -24.09 4.19
C LEU A 268 -7.46 -24.56 3.52
N PRO A 269 -7.80 -24.06 2.30
CA PRO A 269 -9.00 -24.47 1.56
C PRO A 269 -9.17 -25.98 1.46
N TRP A 270 -8.10 -26.68 1.04
CA TRP A 270 -8.01 -28.13 0.89
C TRP A 270 -7.56 -28.88 2.16
N CYS A 271 -7.61 -28.24 3.33
CA CYS A 271 -7.10 -28.80 4.59
C CYS A 271 -5.62 -29.24 4.46
N ALA A 272 -5.18 -30.20 5.28
CA ALA A 272 -3.81 -30.72 5.30
C ALA A 272 -3.50 -31.74 4.18
N LEU A 273 -4.12 -31.60 3.00
CA LEU A 273 -3.81 -32.45 1.84
C LEU A 273 -2.44 -32.10 1.26
N GLU A 274 -1.70 -33.12 0.83
CA GLU A 274 -0.44 -32.93 0.12
C GLU A 274 -0.65 -32.21 -1.22
N ASN A 275 0.31 -31.38 -1.62
CA ASN A 275 0.24 -30.59 -2.84
C ASN A 275 -0.05 -31.44 -4.09
N VAL A 276 0.51 -32.65 -4.20
CA VAL A 276 0.23 -33.54 -5.33
C VAL A 276 -1.26 -33.93 -5.41
N VAL A 277 -1.89 -34.16 -4.26
CA VAL A 277 -3.31 -34.53 -4.16
C VAL A 277 -4.20 -33.33 -4.45
N VAL A 278 -3.85 -32.15 -3.92
CA VAL A 278 -4.54 -30.89 -4.23
C VAL A 278 -4.50 -30.64 -5.73
N LYS A 279 -3.32 -30.71 -6.35
CA LYS A 279 -3.14 -30.52 -7.79
C LYS A 279 -4.00 -31.49 -8.61
N TYR A 280 -4.05 -32.76 -8.21
CA TYR A 280 -4.90 -33.77 -8.86
C TYR A 280 -6.40 -33.42 -8.77
N HIS A 281 -6.89 -33.04 -7.59
CA HIS A 281 -8.29 -32.69 -7.39
C HIS A 281 -8.70 -31.44 -8.16
N VAL A 282 -7.89 -30.39 -8.09
CA VAL A 282 -8.14 -29.13 -8.80
C VAL A 282 -8.21 -29.39 -10.31
N ARG A 283 -7.26 -30.14 -10.86
CA ARG A 283 -7.27 -30.54 -12.30
C ARG A 283 -8.45 -31.39 -12.71
N SER A 284 -9.00 -32.16 -11.78
CA SER A 284 -10.21 -32.96 -12.01
C SER A 284 -11.49 -32.12 -11.92
N GLY A 285 -11.40 -30.80 -11.78
CA GLY A 285 -12.55 -29.89 -11.63
C GLY A 285 -13.25 -30.01 -10.28
N LYS A 286 -12.62 -30.64 -9.28
CA LYS A 286 -13.17 -30.73 -7.93
C LYS A 286 -12.89 -29.45 -7.16
N ILE A 287 -13.75 -29.16 -6.19
CA ILE A 287 -13.57 -28.12 -5.19
C ILE A 287 -13.35 -28.76 -3.81
N PRO A 288 -12.78 -28.03 -2.83
CA PRO A 288 -12.56 -28.58 -1.49
C PRO A 288 -13.85 -29.04 -0.81
N PRO A 289 -13.75 -29.88 0.25
CA PRO A 289 -14.90 -30.22 1.07
C PRO A 289 -15.59 -28.97 1.63
N ARG A 290 -16.92 -28.93 1.53
CA ARG A 290 -17.75 -27.81 2.01
C ARG A 290 -17.47 -27.51 3.49
N PRO A 291 -17.05 -26.29 3.86
CA PRO A 291 -16.96 -25.87 5.26
C PRO A 291 -18.36 -25.58 5.83
N GLU A 292 -18.48 -25.36 7.14
CA GLU A 292 -19.75 -24.98 7.77
C GLU A 292 -20.26 -23.64 7.21
N CYS A 293 -21.28 -23.69 6.34
CA CYS A 293 -21.92 -22.53 5.69
C CYS A 293 -23.29 -22.91 5.13
N GLU A 294 -24.14 -21.91 4.88
CA GLU A 294 -25.48 -22.08 4.30
C GLU A 294 -25.45 -22.46 2.81
N ASP A 295 -26.55 -23.02 2.30
CA ASP A 295 -26.63 -23.47 0.90
C ASP A 295 -26.44 -22.33 -0.10
N GLY A 296 -26.98 -21.15 0.19
CA GLY A 296 -26.79 -19.96 -0.65
C GLY A 296 -25.32 -19.50 -0.70
N GLN A 297 -24.65 -19.51 0.46
CA GLN A 297 -23.23 -19.15 0.59
C GLN A 297 -22.36 -20.14 -0.18
N TRP A 298 -22.63 -21.45 -0.06
CA TRP A 298 -21.93 -22.47 -0.81
C TRP A 298 -22.21 -22.38 -2.32
N GLY A 299 -23.46 -22.11 -2.72
CA GLY A 299 -23.84 -21.93 -4.12
C GLY A 299 -23.14 -20.76 -4.82
N LEU A 300 -22.82 -19.68 -4.09
CA LEU A 300 -21.94 -18.61 -4.58
C LEU A 300 -20.51 -19.14 -4.81
N ILE A 301 -19.91 -19.79 -3.80
CA ILE A 301 -18.55 -20.33 -3.90
C ILE A 301 -18.43 -21.33 -5.05
N GLN A 302 -19.41 -22.20 -5.27
CA GLN A 302 -19.42 -23.16 -6.38
C GLN A 302 -19.38 -22.48 -7.74
N ARG A 303 -20.12 -21.37 -7.93
CA ARG A 303 -20.11 -20.61 -9.18
C ARG A 303 -18.84 -19.78 -9.36
N MET A 304 -18.23 -19.30 -8.28
CA MET A 304 -16.90 -18.68 -8.32
C MET A 304 -15.83 -19.69 -8.72
N CYS A 305 -15.94 -20.92 -8.23
CA CYS A 305 -14.96 -21.99 -8.41
C CYS A 305 -15.32 -22.98 -9.53
N ALA A 306 -16.13 -22.56 -10.52
CA ALA A 306 -16.46 -23.40 -11.66
C ALA A 306 -15.19 -23.84 -12.40
N ALA A 307 -15.15 -25.09 -12.87
CA ALA A 307 -13.93 -25.66 -13.43
C ALA A 307 -13.48 -24.91 -14.70
N LYS A 308 -14.43 -24.59 -15.59
CA LYS A 308 -14.14 -23.79 -16.78
C LYS A 308 -14.19 -22.30 -16.48
N PRO A 309 -13.18 -21.50 -16.89
CA PRO A 309 -13.15 -20.06 -16.66
C PRO A 309 -14.42 -19.33 -17.14
N GLU A 310 -14.92 -19.67 -18.32
CA GLU A 310 -16.08 -19.04 -18.96
C GLU A 310 -17.42 -19.33 -18.26
N GLU A 311 -17.48 -20.37 -17.44
CA GLU A 311 -18.66 -20.73 -16.64
C GLU A 311 -18.66 -20.01 -15.28
N ARG A 312 -17.57 -19.32 -14.92
CA ARG A 312 -17.46 -18.63 -13.63
C ARG A 312 -18.32 -17.37 -13.62
N ILE A 313 -18.94 -17.14 -12.47
CA ILE A 313 -19.67 -15.91 -12.20
C ILE A 313 -18.75 -14.69 -12.34
N LYS A 314 -19.27 -13.58 -12.86
CA LYS A 314 -18.50 -12.34 -13.00
C LYS A 314 -18.25 -11.68 -11.65
N ILE A 315 -17.11 -11.02 -11.50
CA ILE A 315 -16.75 -10.30 -10.27
C ILE A 315 -17.80 -9.28 -9.83
N SER A 316 -18.50 -8.64 -10.77
CA SER A 316 -19.61 -7.72 -10.45
C SER A 316 -20.75 -8.41 -9.72
N THR A 317 -21.17 -9.58 -10.20
CA THR A 317 -22.25 -10.34 -9.55
C THR A 317 -21.78 -10.95 -8.22
N VAL A 318 -20.50 -11.29 -8.09
CA VAL A 318 -19.91 -11.68 -6.81
C VAL A 318 -20.03 -10.55 -5.78
N VAL A 319 -19.73 -9.30 -6.17
CA VAL A 319 -19.89 -8.13 -5.29
C VAL A 319 -21.34 -7.98 -4.84
N ASP A 320 -22.30 -8.05 -5.76
CA ASP A 320 -23.73 -7.91 -5.46
C ASP A 320 -24.22 -9.00 -4.48
N GLU A 321 -23.78 -10.25 -4.67
CA GLU A 321 -24.19 -11.35 -3.79
C GLU A 321 -23.52 -11.30 -2.42
N LEU A 322 -22.24 -10.91 -2.35
CA LEU A 322 -21.54 -10.68 -1.08
C LEU A 322 -22.15 -9.51 -0.30
N GLU A 323 -22.64 -8.48 -0.99
CA GLU A 323 -23.39 -7.39 -0.38
C GLU A 323 -24.69 -7.89 0.27
N ARG A 324 -25.41 -8.78 -0.41
CA ARG A 324 -26.62 -9.41 0.16
C ARG A 324 -26.28 -10.18 1.44
N LEU A 325 -25.22 -11.00 1.41
CA LEU A 325 -24.76 -11.78 2.57
C LEU A 325 -24.29 -10.89 3.74
N ALA A 326 -23.62 -9.78 3.44
CA ALA A 326 -23.19 -8.81 4.46
C ALA A 326 -24.39 -8.13 5.14
N ASN A 327 -25.41 -7.75 4.37
CA ASN A 327 -26.62 -7.11 4.90
C ASN A 327 -27.48 -8.07 5.74
N ASP A 328 -27.58 -9.34 5.33
CA ASP A 328 -28.28 -10.38 6.09
C ASP A 328 -27.62 -10.60 7.47
N THR A 329 -26.29 -10.49 7.54
CA THR A 329 -25.52 -10.61 8.79
C THR A 329 -25.70 -9.39 9.70
N ASN A 330 -25.71 -8.17 9.15
CA ASN A 330 -25.94 -6.93 9.92
C ASN A 330 -27.36 -6.85 10.48
N THR A 331 -28.36 -7.41 9.80
CA THR A 331 -29.76 -7.41 10.28
C THR A 331 -29.93 -8.24 11.56
N GLN A 332 -29.08 -9.24 11.81
CA GLN A 332 -29.04 -10.01 13.06
C GLN A 332 -28.23 -9.32 14.18
N ALA A 333 -27.38 -8.34 13.84
CA ALA A 333 -26.47 -7.67 14.79
C ALA A 333 -26.97 -6.30 15.28
N ASN A 334 -28.04 -5.75 14.69
CA ASN A 334 -28.53 -4.39 14.97
C ASN A 334 -29.42 -4.23 16.22
N ASP A 335 -29.32 -5.14 17.20
CA ASP A 335 -29.79 -4.86 18.55
C ASP A 335 -28.57 -4.39 19.38
N VAL A 336 -28.57 -3.11 19.75
CA VAL A 336 -27.56 -2.36 20.56
C VAL A 336 -26.45 -1.61 19.77
N THR A 337 -26.65 -0.30 19.53
CA THR A 337 -25.86 0.81 20.13
C THR A 337 -26.26 2.20 19.57
N ASP A 338 -26.31 3.22 20.43
CA ASP A 338 -26.58 4.63 20.13
C ASP A 338 -25.49 5.54 20.78
N ARG A 339 -25.07 6.61 20.06
CA ARG A 339 -24.33 7.86 20.45
C ARG A 339 -22.90 7.75 21.02
N MET A 340 -21.95 8.72 20.85
CA MET A 340 -22.00 10.20 20.82
C MET A 340 -20.68 10.87 20.31
N HIS A 341 -20.71 12.17 19.95
CA HIS A 341 -19.56 13.09 19.69
C HIS A 341 -19.61 14.32 20.64
N SER A 342 -18.46 14.91 21.03
CA SER A 342 -18.08 16.37 20.88
C SER A 342 -16.85 16.84 21.72
N ALA A 343 -16.17 17.90 21.22
CA ALA A 343 -15.49 19.05 21.91
C ALA A 343 -13.96 19.27 21.73
N ASN A 344 -13.55 20.35 21.03
CA ASN A 344 -12.86 21.56 21.55
C ASN A 344 -12.28 22.48 20.43
N GLN A 345 -12.62 23.78 20.47
CA GLN A 345 -12.15 24.84 19.56
C GLN A 345 -11.79 26.09 20.37
N GLU A 346 -10.55 26.16 20.88
CA GLU A 346 -9.92 27.37 21.44
C GLU A 346 -8.41 27.15 21.54
N SER A 347 -7.61 27.61 20.55
CA SER A 347 -6.15 27.84 20.68
C SER A 347 -5.43 28.44 19.44
N VAL A 348 -6.03 28.51 18.25
CA VAL A 348 -5.30 28.92 17.01
C VAL A 348 -4.70 30.33 17.09
N ALA A 349 -5.44 31.30 17.64
CA ALA A 349 -5.02 32.70 17.66
C ALA A 349 -3.77 32.96 18.53
N LEU A 350 -3.62 32.21 19.62
CA LEU A 350 -2.49 32.34 20.54
C LEU A 350 -1.19 31.78 19.92
N VAL A 351 -1.33 30.68 19.18
CA VAL A 351 -0.22 29.99 18.52
C VAL A 351 0.37 30.84 17.38
N THR A 352 -0.48 31.52 16.62
CA THR A 352 -0.06 32.36 15.49
C THR A 352 0.67 33.63 15.92
N ALA A 353 0.32 34.20 17.08
CA ALA A 353 0.97 35.39 17.62
C ALA A 353 2.41 35.10 18.12
N GLU A 354 2.59 33.97 18.82
CA GLU A 354 3.89 33.57 19.36
C GLU A 354 4.90 33.24 18.25
N ALA A 355 4.44 32.57 17.18
CA ALA A 355 5.26 32.26 16.01
C ALA A 355 5.77 33.52 15.29
N ARG A 356 4.96 34.60 15.23
CA ARG A 356 5.35 35.88 14.62
C ARG A 356 6.50 36.56 15.39
N LYS A 357 6.48 36.50 16.72
CA LYS A 357 7.52 37.09 17.57
C LYS A 357 8.86 36.38 17.43
N LEU A 358 8.84 35.04 17.40
CA LEU A 358 10.03 34.22 17.29
C LEU A 358 10.73 34.33 15.91
N LEU A 359 9.97 34.55 14.84
CA LEU A 359 10.49 34.78 13.48
C LEU A 359 11.12 36.19 13.33
N ALA A 360 10.57 37.21 13.99
CA ALA A 360 11.11 38.56 13.95
C ALA A 360 12.49 38.66 14.65
N GLU A 361 12.67 37.97 15.78
CA GLU A 361 13.95 37.90 16.51
C GLU A 361 15.06 37.16 15.73
N TRP A 362 14.70 36.24 14.83
CA TRP A 362 15.67 35.48 14.05
C TRP A 362 16.19 36.27 12.82
N ARG A 363 15.36 37.18 12.29
CA ARG A 363 15.69 38.07 11.17
C ARG A 363 16.80 39.09 11.48
N SER A 364 17.00 39.44 12.75
CA SER A 364 18.05 40.41 13.14
C SER A 364 19.44 39.77 13.27
N ASN A 365 19.58 38.45 13.07
CA ASN A 365 20.78 37.69 13.44
C ASN A 365 21.39 36.83 12.30
N THR A 366 21.04 37.04 11.04
CA THR A 366 21.41 36.11 9.95
C THR A 366 22.37 36.69 8.89
N GLU A 367 23.51 36.00 8.68
CA GLU A 367 24.36 36.11 7.47
C GLU A 367 23.83 35.22 6.32
N GLN A 368 24.30 35.53 5.10
CA GLN A 368 23.84 35.10 3.77
C GLN A 368 23.57 33.60 3.51
N HIS A 369 24.04 32.67 4.35
CA HIS A 369 23.94 31.22 4.11
C HIS A 369 22.63 30.54 4.61
N ASN A 370 21.76 31.28 5.30
CA ASN A 370 20.49 30.74 5.84
C ASN A 370 19.25 31.23 5.08
N VAL A 371 19.41 32.09 4.07
CA VAL A 371 18.30 32.77 3.37
C VAL A 371 17.33 31.76 2.74
N SER A 372 17.82 30.67 2.14
CA SER A 372 16.97 29.65 1.50
C SER A 372 16.08 28.88 2.49
N LEU A 373 16.57 28.62 3.71
CA LEU A 373 15.80 27.95 4.77
C LEU A 373 14.75 28.90 5.38
N VAL A 374 15.10 30.19 5.52
CA VAL A 374 14.14 31.23 5.94
C VAL A 374 12.97 31.30 4.96
N MET A 375 13.28 31.36 3.65
CA MET A 375 12.27 31.46 2.58
C MET A 375 11.38 30.22 2.54
N LEU A 376 11.94 29.03 2.81
CA LEU A 376 11.20 27.77 2.87
C LEU A 376 10.18 27.75 4.01
N TYR A 377 10.57 28.19 5.21
CA TYR A 377 9.66 28.27 6.36
C TYR A 377 8.67 29.44 6.26
N ASP A 378 9.02 30.52 5.56
CA ASP A 378 8.08 31.58 5.19
C ASP A 378 7.00 31.01 4.23
N SER A 379 7.39 30.20 3.24
CA SER A 379 6.46 29.49 2.36
C SER A 379 5.55 28.51 3.12
N LEU A 380 6.10 27.73 4.05
CA LEU A 380 5.32 26.84 4.92
C LEU A 380 4.28 27.62 5.73
N ARG A 381 4.65 28.77 6.30
CA ARG A 381 3.74 29.64 7.06
C ARG A 381 2.58 30.13 6.18
N ASP A 382 2.90 30.59 4.98
CA ASP A 382 1.88 31.14 4.09
C ASP A 382 0.94 30.02 3.60
N ARG A 383 1.45 28.80 3.47
CA ARG A 383 0.63 27.61 3.22
C ARG A 383 -0.29 27.25 4.37
N ILE A 384 0.20 27.26 5.62
CA ILE A 384 -0.64 27.04 6.82
C ILE A 384 -1.82 28.01 6.86
N LYS A 385 -1.59 29.29 6.54
CA LYS A 385 -2.68 30.29 6.47
C LYS A 385 -3.69 29.97 5.37
N SER A 386 -3.21 29.60 4.18
CA SER A 386 -4.10 29.24 3.07
C SER A 386 -4.98 28.03 3.42
N VAL A 387 -4.46 27.04 4.15
CA VAL A 387 -5.24 25.88 4.61
C VAL A 387 -6.21 26.28 5.72
N ASP A 388 -5.80 27.15 6.66
CA ASP A 388 -6.67 27.68 7.72
C ASP A 388 -7.89 28.42 7.13
N GLU A 389 -7.66 29.31 6.16
CA GLU A 389 -8.72 30.03 5.44
C GLU A 389 -9.65 29.08 4.69
N LEU A 390 -9.08 28.08 3.99
CA LEU A 390 -9.86 27.07 3.26
C LEU A 390 -10.74 26.20 4.18
N ILE A 391 -10.25 25.86 5.37
CA ILE A 391 -11.00 25.09 6.36
C ILE A 391 -11.97 26.01 7.13
N ALA A 392 -11.65 27.29 7.35
CA ALA A 392 -12.56 28.25 7.98
C ALA A 392 -13.76 28.64 7.09
N GLU A 393 -13.55 28.70 5.76
CA GLU A 393 -14.60 29.01 4.78
C GLU A 393 -15.59 27.86 4.52
N GLY A 394 -15.32 26.65 5.02
CA GLY A 394 -16.17 25.48 4.82
C GLY A 394 -16.65 24.86 6.12
N ASP A 395 -17.86 24.30 6.10
CA ASP A 395 -18.41 23.52 7.21
C ASP A 395 -17.80 22.10 7.22
N HIS A 396 -16.52 22.00 7.53
CA HIS A 396 -15.75 20.73 7.49
C HIS A 396 -15.89 19.93 8.78
N GLU A 397 -15.71 18.61 8.68
CA GLU A 397 -15.81 17.71 9.84
C GLU A 397 -14.73 17.99 10.90
N ALA A 398 -15.06 17.74 12.17
CA ALA A 398 -14.14 17.91 13.31
C ALA A 398 -12.80 17.17 13.13
N ALA A 399 -12.78 16.09 12.35
CA ALA A 399 -11.57 15.36 11.99
C ALA A 399 -10.59 16.18 11.13
N CYS A 400 -11.07 17.03 10.21
CA CYS A 400 -10.23 17.90 9.38
C CYS A 400 -9.55 18.97 10.22
N TRP A 401 -10.30 19.60 11.14
CA TRP A 401 -9.75 20.56 12.11
C TRP A 401 -8.71 19.90 13.03
N SER A 402 -8.98 18.71 13.55
CA SER A 402 -8.03 17.96 14.39
C SER A 402 -6.72 17.64 13.65
N ALA A 403 -6.82 17.17 12.41
CA ALA A 403 -5.65 16.91 11.56
C ALA A 403 -4.86 18.20 11.26
N PHE A 404 -5.55 19.29 10.95
CA PHE A 404 -4.93 20.61 10.73
C PHE A 404 -4.18 21.08 11.98
N HIS A 405 -4.82 21.02 13.14
CA HIS A 405 -4.22 21.42 14.42
C HIS A 405 -2.95 20.63 14.76
N SER A 406 -2.95 19.32 14.50
CA SER A 406 -1.76 18.48 14.70
C SER A 406 -0.59 18.95 13.83
N LEU A 407 -0.84 19.26 12.55
CA LEU A 407 0.19 19.77 11.63
C LEU A 407 0.74 21.14 12.06
N VAL A 408 -0.11 22.03 12.56
CA VAL A 408 0.31 23.35 13.04
C VAL A 408 1.20 23.24 14.28
N VAL A 409 0.87 22.34 15.21
CA VAL A 409 1.70 22.05 16.39
C VAL A 409 3.07 21.51 15.99
N GLU A 410 3.10 20.60 15.01
CA GLU A 410 4.34 20.00 14.49
C GLU A 410 5.20 21.04 13.76
N ALA A 411 4.59 21.90 12.95
CA ALA A 411 5.27 23.03 12.30
C ALA A 411 5.88 24.00 13.31
N ARG A 412 5.16 24.29 14.41
CA ARG A 412 5.67 25.10 15.52
C ARG A 412 6.89 24.46 16.19
N ALA A 413 6.82 23.17 16.53
CA ALA A 413 7.93 22.46 17.15
C ALA A 413 9.15 22.42 16.23
N SER A 414 8.93 22.18 14.93
CA SER A 414 9.97 22.18 13.90
C SER A 414 10.65 23.56 13.76
N THR A 415 9.86 24.63 13.78
CA THR A 415 10.36 26.01 13.72
C THR A 415 11.12 26.41 15.00
N ALA A 416 10.67 25.97 16.17
CA ALA A 416 11.34 26.23 17.45
C ALA A 416 12.72 25.55 17.52
N ASN A 417 12.84 24.34 16.96
CA ASN A 417 14.10 23.60 16.92
C ASN A 417 15.16 24.25 16.01
N LEU A 418 14.79 25.14 15.08
CA LEU A 418 15.77 25.91 14.30
C LEU A 418 16.68 26.78 15.19
N LYS A 419 16.21 27.23 16.36
CA LYS A 419 17.01 28.00 17.32
C LYS A 419 18.11 27.16 17.99
N SER A 420 17.93 25.84 18.09
CA SER A 420 18.88 24.90 18.71
C SER A 420 19.70 24.08 17.71
N THR A 421 19.43 24.24 16.41
CA THR A 421 20.05 23.46 15.34
C THR A 421 21.49 23.93 15.13
N GLY A 422 22.48 23.07 15.40
CA GLY A 422 23.89 23.35 15.13
C GLY A 422 24.18 23.56 13.64
N ARG A 423 25.25 24.30 13.32
CA ARG A 423 25.66 24.71 11.95
C ARG A 423 26.14 23.55 11.04
N GLY A 424 25.72 22.32 11.29
CA GLY A 424 26.11 21.14 10.51
C GLY A 424 25.19 20.96 9.30
N LEU A 425 25.78 20.58 8.16
CA LEU A 425 25.06 20.29 6.91
C LEU A 425 23.90 19.29 7.12
N ILE A 426 24.11 18.27 7.96
CA ILE A 426 23.09 17.27 8.30
C ILE A 426 21.87 17.89 8.98
N SER A 427 22.10 18.84 9.89
CA SER A 427 21.05 19.48 10.68
C SER A 427 20.24 20.49 9.84
N LEU A 428 20.89 21.21 8.92
CA LEU A 428 20.21 22.05 7.93
C LEU A 428 19.38 21.23 6.95
N THR A 429 19.90 20.09 6.49
CA THR A 429 19.17 19.18 5.59
C THR A 429 17.94 18.59 6.29
N GLN A 430 18.07 18.15 7.55
CA GLN A 430 16.93 17.65 8.34
C GLN A 430 15.85 18.71 8.54
N ALA A 431 16.22 19.96 8.80
CA ALA A 431 15.27 21.07 8.92
C ALA A 431 14.56 21.36 7.59
N THR A 432 15.32 21.39 6.49
CA THR A 432 14.80 21.57 5.13
C THR A 432 13.79 20.47 4.77
N MET A 433 14.14 19.21 5.05
CA MET A 433 13.29 18.06 4.76
C MET A 433 12.01 18.06 5.59
N ARG A 434 12.07 18.43 6.87
CA ARG A 434 10.89 18.58 7.73
C ARG A 434 9.93 19.65 7.21
N CYS A 435 10.47 20.75 6.71
CA CYS A 435 9.65 21.81 6.13
C CYS A 435 8.93 21.33 4.86
N TYR A 436 9.62 20.67 3.94
CA TYR A 436 9.00 20.08 2.75
C TYR A 436 7.95 19.01 3.09
N ALA A 437 8.19 18.20 4.12
CA ALA A 437 7.23 17.21 4.60
C ALA A 437 5.92 17.84 5.12
N LEU A 438 6.03 18.88 5.94
CA LEU A 438 4.89 19.63 6.48
C LEU A 438 4.10 20.31 5.36
N CYS A 439 4.83 20.94 4.43
CA CYS A 439 4.30 21.53 3.20
C CYS A 439 3.43 20.53 2.41
N ARG A 440 3.94 19.32 2.12
CA ARG A 440 3.17 18.29 1.38
C ARG A 440 1.95 17.78 2.16
N ARG A 441 2.05 17.65 3.48
CA ARG A 441 0.93 17.20 4.33
C ARG A 441 -0.19 18.25 4.40
N LEU A 442 0.15 19.54 4.36
CA LEU A 442 -0.81 20.63 4.24
C LEU A 442 -1.51 20.64 2.87
N ASP A 443 -0.80 20.35 1.78
CA ASP A 443 -1.42 20.23 0.45
C ASP A 443 -2.44 19.09 0.42
N LYS A 444 -2.03 17.93 0.94
CA LYS A 444 -2.93 16.76 1.01
C LYS A 444 -4.18 17.03 1.85
N LEU A 445 -4.04 17.79 2.94
CA LEU A 445 -5.19 18.21 3.74
C LEU A 445 -6.07 19.21 2.99
N SER A 446 -5.47 20.11 2.21
CA SER A 446 -6.19 21.06 1.35
C SER A 446 -6.99 20.35 0.27
N ASP A 447 -6.41 19.34 -0.37
CA ASP A 447 -7.07 18.52 -1.39
C ASP A 447 -8.28 17.77 -0.79
N VAL A 448 -8.13 17.19 0.40
CA VAL A 448 -9.22 16.53 1.12
C VAL A 448 -10.34 17.53 1.45
N ALA A 449 -9.99 18.71 1.99
CA ALA A 449 -10.96 19.75 2.31
C ALA A 449 -11.69 20.28 1.06
N LEU A 450 -10.99 20.42 -0.08
CA LEU A 450 -11.58 20.82 -1.35
C LEU A 450 -12.56 19.76 -1.90
N VAL A 451 -12.19 18.48 -1.83
CA VAL A 451 -13.08 17.37 -2.24
C VAL A 451 -14.31 17.27 -1.34
N CYS A 452 -14.15 17.44 -0.03
CA CYS A 452 -15.26 17.50 0.93
C CYS A 452 -16.22 18.68 0.63
N ARG A 453 -15.67 19.86 0.28
CA ARG A 453 -16.45 21.03 -0.13
C ARG A 453 -17.20 20.79 -1.45
N ALA A 454 -16.55 20.22 -2.46
CA ALA A 454 -17.15 19.95 -3.77
C ALA A 454 -18.32 18.96 -3.69
N ARG A 455 -18.14 17.85 -2.95
CA ARG A 455 -19.20 16.85 -2.73
C ARG A 455 -20.46 17.43 -2.06
N ARG A 456 -20.32 18.46 -1.23
CA ARG A 456 -21.44 19.13 -0.56
C ARG A 456 -22.11 20.23 -1.40
N CYS A 457 -21.36 20.91 -2.27
CA CYS A 457 -21.92 21.90 -3.19
C CYS A 457 -22.59 21.29 -4.43
N GLY A 458 -22.62 19.95 -4.56
CA GLY A 458 -23.24 19.27 -5.69
C GLY A 458 -22.44 19.38 -6.99
N THR A 459 -21.18 19.82 -6.94
CA THR A 459 -20.28 19.87 -8.09
C THR A 459 -19.65 18.50 -8.36
N SER A 460 -19.45 18.18 -9.64
CA SER A 460 -18.89 16.88 -10.03
C SER A 460 -17.44 16.75 -9.51
N GLU A 461 -17.07 15.53 -9.11
CA GLU A 461 -15.74 15.24 -8.57
C GLU A 461 -14.62 15.47 -9.61
N ASP A 462 -14.97 15.47 -10.90
CA ASP A 462 -14.05 15.75 -12.01
C ASP A 462 -13.83 17.26 -12.21
N ASP A 463 -14.86 18.10 -12.04
CA ASP A 463 -14.73 19.56 -12.09
C ASP A 463 -13.90 20.10 -10.92
N ALA A 464 -14.00 19.46 -9.74
CA ALA A 464 -13.21 19.81 -8.57
C ALA A 464 -11.71 19.48 -8.77
N LYS A 465 -11.41 18.33 -9.40
CA LYS A 465 -10.02 17.94 -9.74
C LYS A 465 -9.42 18.82 -10.83
N LEU A 466 -10.22 19.25 -11.82
CA LEU A 466 -9.81 20.20 -12.85
C LEU A 466 -9.46 21.58 -12.25
N ALA A 467 -10.27 22.08 -11.29
CA ALA A 467 -9.98 23.34 -10.61
C ALA A 467 -8.72 23.29 -9.71
N ILE A 468 -8.41 22.11 -9.14
CA ILE A 468 -7.18 21.86 -8.38
C ILE A 468 -5.96 21.83 -9.31
N HIS A 469 -6.08 21.18 -10.47
CA HIS A 469 -5.03 21.11 -11.48
C HIS A 469 -4.67 22.51 -12.04
N ASP A 470 -5.67 23.36 -12.29
CA ASP A 470 -5.48 24.72 -12.80
C ASP A 470 -4.89 25.70 -11.76
N LYS A 471 -5.17 25.51 -10.46
CA LYS A 471 -4.58 26.35 -9.39
C LYS A 471 -3.11 26.02 -9.14
N ASN A 472 -2.74 24.74 -9.17
CA ASN A 472 -1.35 24.31 -8.94
C ASN A 472 -0.42 24.62 -10.12
N ASN A 473 -0.95 24.90 -11.32
CA ASN A 473 -0.17 25.33 -12.49
C ASN A 473 0.02 26.86 -12.59
N LYS A 474 -0.56 27.65 -11.68
CA LYS A 474 -0.47 29.12 -11.68
C LYS A 474 0.29 29.72 -10.49
N ALA A 475 0.92 28.89 -9.65
CA ALA A 475 1.69 29.33 -8.48
C ALA A 475 3.19 29.06 -8.64
#